data_AF-F7V452-F1
#
_entry.id   AF-F7V452-F1
#
_cell.length_a   1.000
_cell.length_b   1.000
_cell.length_c   1.000
_cell.angle_alpha   90.00
_cell.angle_beta   90.00
_cell.angle_gamma   90.00
#
_symmetry.space_group_name_H-M   'P 1'
#
loop_
_entity.id
_entity.type
_entity.pdbx_description
1 polymer ?
#
loop_
_entity_poly.entity_id
_entity_poly.type
_entity_poly.pdbx_seq_one_letter_code
_entity_poly.pdbx_strand_id
1 'polypeptide(L)'
;MIFAHAESCTQTPDTDSRHLSASHKKKPFRKVLTFALAAVMAASVAGSIAQPAQAASRSKTARARTAWNFLRSQGFSKKATAGILGNMDQESGISATSRSGSCYGLIQWTGSRKSALRRYARKQGTGTGNLKTQLKFMVYKDCSGLKRRMARNDSSVAQATRYFEVTYERAGIPAMSRRISKANYWYKKFA
;
A
#
# COMPACT_ATOMS: atom_id res chain seq x y z
N MET A 1 -19.30 -21.53 7.29
CA MET A 1 -18.22 -20.55 7.01
C MET A 1 -18.88 -19.28 6.51
N ILE A 2 -18.88 -18.19 7.29
CA ILE A 2 -19.47 -16.93 6.84
C ILE A 2 -18.44 -16.23 5.94
N PHE A 3 -18.60 -16.35 4.63
CA PHE A 3 -17.93 -15.49 3.68
C PHE A 3 -18.54 -14.09 3.83
N ALA A 4 -17.91 -13.23 4.63
CA ALA A 4 -18.19 -11.80 4.56
C ALA A 4 -17.85 -11.33 3.14
N HIS A 5 -18.87 -10.97 2.36
CA HIS A 5 -18.70 -10.34 1.06
C HIS A 5 -17.89 -9.06 1.25
N ALA A 6 -16.65 -9.04 0.73
CA ALA A 6 -15.89 -7.81 0.63
C ALA A 6 -16.43 -7.06 -0.59
N GLU A 7 -17.12 -5.96 -0.36
CA GLU A 7 -17.46 -5.00 -1.40
C GLU A 7 -16.14 -4.42 -1.94
N SER A 8 -15.74 -4.82 -3.15
CA SER A 8 -14.58 -4.24 -3.85
C SER A 8 -14.86 -2.76 -4.14
N CYS A 9 -13.84 -1.91 -3.96
CA CYS A 9 -13.92 -0.45 -4.20
C CYS A 9 -14.09 -0.07 -5.69
N THR A 10 -14.26 -1.03 -6.61
CA THR A 10 -14.51 -0.75 -8.02
C THR A 10 -15.98 -0.42 -8.24
N GLN A 11 -16.30 0.87 -8.26
CA GLN A 11 -17.46 1.37 -9.01
C GLN A 11 -17.38 0.82 -10.44
N THR A 12 -18.46 0.23 -10.91
CA THR A 12 -18.65 -0.11 -12.32
C THR A 12 -18.50 1.16 -13.16
N PRO A 13 -17.57 1.23 -14.12
CA PRO A 13 -17.69 2.24 -15.16
C PRO A 13 -18.88 1.86 -16.04
N ASP A 14 -19.81 2.80 -16.22
CA ASP A 14 -20.84 2.74 -17.25
C ASP A 14 -20.21 2.39 -18.59
N THR A 15 -20.84 1.44 -19.28
CA THR A 15 -20.54 1.11 -20.67
C THR A 15 -20.98 2.27 -21.56
N ASP A 16 -20.05 3.02 -22.13
CA ASP A 16 -20.27 3.58 -23.46
C ASP A 16 -19.00 3.42 -24.30
N SER A 17 -19.08 2.45 -25.20
CA SER A 17 -18.13 2.24 -26.27
C SER A 17 -18.36 3.30 -27.32
N ARG A 18 -17.37 4.15 -27.62
CA ARG A 18 -17.20 4.75 -28.95
C ARG A 18 -15.82 5.37 -29.13
N HIS A 19 -15.09 4.78 -30.07
CA HIS A 19 -14.34 5.45 -31.14
C HIS A 19 -13.28 6.51 -30.73
N LEU A 20 -12.00 6.20 -30.99
CA LEU A 20 -11.25 6.77 -32.12
C LEU A 20 -9.78 6.30 -32.09
N SER A 21 -9.41 5.56 -33.12
CA SER A 21 -8.03 5.30 -33.53
C SER A 21 -7.38 6.59 -34.03
N ALA A 22 -6.13 6.86 -33.64
CA ALA A 22 -5.23 7.71 -34.42
C ALA A 22 -3.76 7.35 -34.18
N SER A 23 -3.19 6.72 -35.19
CA SER A 23 -1.76 6.52 -35.44
C SER A 23 -1.04 7.86 -35.55
N HIS A 24 0.08 8.07 -34.84
CA HIS A 24 1.06 9.09 -35.19
C HIS A 24 2.50 8.57 -35.07
N LYS A 25 3.20 8.73 -36.19
CA LYS A 25 4.51 8.19 -36.56
C LYS A 25 5.64 8.85 -35.77
N LYS A 26 6.62 8.04 -35.34
CA LYS A 26 7.92 8.51 -34.83
C LYS A 26 8.76 9.08 -35.97
N LYS A 27 9.46 10.20 -35.73
CA LYS A 27 10.61 10.65 -36.54
C LYS A 27 11.80 10.96 -35.63
N PRO A 28 13.03 10.57 -36.00
CA PRO A 28 14.22 10.79 -35.18
C PRO A 28 14.85 12.15 -35.51
N PHE A 29 15.29 12.88 -34.48
CA PHE A 29 16.25 13.98 -34.66
C PHE A 29 17.46 13.71 -33.77
N ARG A 30 18.59 13.39 -34.43
CA ARG A 30 19.93 13.48 -33.86
C ARG A 30 20.48 14.86 -34.23
N LYS A 31 21.05 15.58 -33.26
CA LYS A 31 22.24 16.42 -33.45
C LYS A 31 22.88 16.72 -32.09
N VAL A 32 24.17 16.45 -32.06
CA VAL A 32 25.14 16.62 -30.97
C VAL A 32 25.44 18.11 -30.79
N LEU A 33 25.55 18.57 -29.55
CA LEU A 33 26.38 19.73 -29.23
C LEU A 33 26.98 19.57 -27.83
N THR A 34 28.29 19.34 -27.83
CA THR A 34 29.22 19.45 -26.72
C THR A 34 29.20 20.85 -26.11
N PHE A 35 29.04 20.93 -24.78
CA PHE A 35 29.52 22.07 -23.99
C PHE A 35 30.49 21.56 -22.94
N ALA A 36 31.71 22.09 -22.99
CA ALA A 36 32.77 21.86 -22.03
C ALA A 36 32.55 22.69 -20.75
N LEU A 37 32.85 22.04 -19.62
CA LEU A 37 33.44 22.54 -18.38
C LEU A 37 32.95 23.87 -17.76
N ALA A 38 32.22 23.74 -16.66
CA ALA A 38 32.46 24.52 -15.43
C ALA A 38 31.89 23.76 -14.23
N ALA A 39 32.74 23.03 -13.51
CA ALA A 39 32.37 22.48 -12.20
C ALA A 39 32.47 23.60 -11.16
N VAL A 40 31.35 24.29 -10.91
CA VAL A 40 31.22 25.17 -9.74
C VAL A 40 30.99 24.26 -8.53
N MET A 41 32.06 24.01 -7.76
CA MET A 41 31.94 23.44 -6.42
C MET A 41 31.47 24.53 -5.46
N ALA A 42 30.17 24.80 -5.45
CA ALA A 42 29.54 25.56 -4.38
C ALA A 42 29.33 24.60 -3.19
N ALA A 43 30.27 24.60 -2.24
CA ALA A 43 30.01 24.09 -0.90
C ALA A 43 28.98 25.00 -0.24
N SER A 44 27.69 24.73 -0.47
CA SER A 44 26.62 25.40 0.26
C SER A 44 26.46 24.70 1.61
N VAL A 45 26.66 25.46 2.68
CA VAL A 45 26.17 25.09 4.02
C VAL A 45 24.65 25.29 4.00
N ALA A 46 23.95 24.41 3.28
CA ALA A 46 22.51 24.43 3.19
C ALA A 46 21.94 23.71 4.42
N GLY A 47 21.42 24.48 5.37
CA GLY A 47 20.45 23.97 6.33
C GLY A 47 19.37 23.20 5.56
N SER A 48 19.24 21.90 5.85
CA SER A 48 18.48 20.97 5.02
C SER A 48 16.98 21.26 5.07
N ILE A 49 16.48 22.10 4.16
CA ILE A 49 15.06 22.09 3.77
C ILE A 49 14.80 20.80 2.99
N ALA A 50 14.60 19.71 3.72
CA ALA A 50 14.26 18.43 3.11
C ALA A 50 13.00 18.59 2.23
N GLN A 51 13.16 18.34 0.93
CA GLN A 51 12.11 18.56 -0.06
C GLN A 51 10.83 17.74 0.28
N PRO A 52 9.61 18.24 0.00
CA PRO A 52 8.36 17.61 0.45
C PRO A 52 8.22 16.12 0.11
N ALA A 53 8.73 15.68 -1.04
CA ALA A 53 8.75 14.27 -1.43
C ALA A 53 9.59 13.40 -0.48
N GLN A 54 10.72 13.92 0.01
CA GLN A 54 11.58 13.22 0.97
C GLN A 54 10.98 13.20 2.37
N ALA A 55 10.23 14.23 2.76
CA ALA A 55 9.44 14.21 3.99
C ALA A 55 8.32 13.16 3.93
N ALA A 56 7.59 13.10 2.82
CA ALA A 56 6.54 12.11 2.58
C ALA A 56 7.09 10.67 2.55
N SER A 57 8.23 10.44 1.91
CA SER A 57 8.87 9.12 1.86
C SER A 57 9.40 8.67 3.24
N ARG A 58 9.95 9.60 4.03
CA ARG A 58 10.32 9.36 5.44
C ARG A 58 9.11 9.00 6.29
N SER A 59 8.01 9.76 6.15
CA SER A 59 6.75 9.48 6.84
C SER A 59 6.19 8.10 6.46
N LYS A 60 6.17 7.76 5.16
CA LYS A 60 5.77 6.43 4.69
C LYS A 60 6.63 5.32 5.28
N THR A 61 7.95 5.48 5.26
CA THR A 61 8.90 4.51 5.81
C THR A 61 8.69 4.32 7.31
N ALA A 62 8.45 5.41 8.07
CA ALA A 62 8.17 5.33 9.49
C ALA A 62 6.87 4.56 9.78
N ARG A 63 5.79 4.84 9.04
CA ARG A 63 4.53 4.08 9.15
C ARG A 63 4.72 2.61 8.79
N ALA A 64 5.47 2.32 7.73
CA ALA A 64 5.81 0.96 7.31
C ALA A 64 6.59 0.20 8.39
N ARG A 65 7.55 0.86 9.04
CA ARG A 65 8.32 0.29 10.16
C ARG A 65 7.43 -0.02 11.36
N THR A 66 6.52 0.89 11.72
CA THR A 66 5.54 0.65 12.79
C THR A 66 4.64 -0.55 12.47
N ALA A 67 4.14 -0.65 11.24
CA ALA A 67 3.33 -1.78 10.79
C ALA A 67 4.13 -3.10 10.76
N TRP A 68 5.37 -3.07 10.27
CA TRP A 68 6.29 -4.20 10.28
C TRP A 68 6.50 -4.72 11.70
N ASN A 69 6.91 -3.85 12.63
CA ASN A 69 7.20 -4.21 14.01
C ASN A 69 5.96 -4.78 14.72
N PHE A 70 4.78 -4.20 14.48
CA PHE A 70 3.53 -4.72 15.01
C PHE A 70 3.24 -6.13 14.46
N LEU A 71 3.26 -6.34 13.14
CA LEU A 71 2.96 -7.65 12.56
C LEU A 71 3.98 -8.72 12.99
N ARG A 72 5.26 -8.35 13.09
CA ARG A 72 6.30 -9.25 13.60
C ARG A 72 6.09 -9.60 15.07
N SER A 73 5.68 -8.64 15.91
CA SER A 73 5.33 -8.93 17.32
C SER A 73 4.08 -9.80 17.46
N GLN A 74 3.22 -9.85 16.44
CA GLN A 74 2.09 -10.78 16.37
C GLN A 74 2.48 -12.19 15.87
N GLY A 75 3.75 -12.42 15.51
CA GLY A 75 4.24 -13.72 15.05
C GLY A 75 4.02 -14.02 13.56
N PHE A 76 3.70 -13.01 12.74
CA PHE A 76 3.70 -13.19 11.27
C PHE A 76 5.14 -13.34 10.77
N SER A 77 5.41 -14.22 9.81
CA SER A 77 6.74 -14.36 9.19
C SER A 77 7.18 -13.09 8.46
N LYS A 78 8.48 -12.92 8.19
CA LYS A 78 9.01 -11.79 7.40
C LYS A 78 8.34 -11.70 6.03
N LYS A 79 8.10 -12.85 5.37
CA LYS A 79 7.45 -12.93 4.06
C LYS A 79 5.98 -12.51 4.14
N ALA A 80 5.25 -13.00 5.14
CA ALA A 80 3.87 -12.60 5.40
C ALA A 80 3.76 -11.10 5.70
N THR A 81 4.62 -10.56 6.56
CA THR A 81 4.68 -9.13 6.88
C THR A 81 4.95 -8.29 5.63
N ALA A 82 5.93 -8.67 4.81
CA ALA A 82 6.22 -7.98 3.56
C ALA A 82 5.05 -8.02 2.57
N GLY A 83 4.39 -9.17 2.42
CA GLY A 83 3.21 -9.30 1.55
C GLY A 83 2.04 -8.41 1.96
N ILE A 84 1.80 -8.28 3.27
CA ILE A 84 0.80 -7.36 3.82
C ILE A 84 1.19 -5.91 3.55
N LEU A 85 2.45 -5.52 3.78
CA LEU A 85 2.91 -4.16 3.50
C LEU A 85 2.85 -3.80 2.02
N GLY A 86 3.15 -4.75 1.12
CA GLY A 86 3.04 -4.53 -0.32
C GLY A 86 1.61 -4.19 -0.75
N ASN A 87 0.61 -4.83 -0.15
CA ASN A 87 -0.81 -4.51 -0.34
C ASN A 87 -1.16 -3.14 0.24
N MET A 88 -0.85 -2.88 1.52
CA MET A 88 -1.10 -1.57 2.15
C MET A 88 -0.46 -0.40 1.38
N ASP A 89 0.72 -0.61 0.81
CA ASP A 89 1.39 0.37 -0.01
C ASP A 89 0.66 0.60 -1.34
N GLN A 90 0.17 -0.47 -1.99
CA GLN A 90 -0.66 -0.34 -3.18
C GLN A 90 -1.97 0.40 -2.89
N GLU A 91 -2.61 0.12 -1.74
CA GLU A 91 -3.90 0.70 -1.38
C GLU A 91 -3.85 2.16 -0.93
N SER A 92 -2.84 2.54 -0.16
CA SER A 92 -2.86 3.82 0.56
C SER A 92 -1.51 4.50 0.67
N GLY A 93 -0.46 3.91 0.10
CA GLY A 93 0.92 4.29 0.44
C GLY A 93 1.19 4.11 1.94
N ILE A 94 0.58 3.09 2.57
CA ILE A 94 0.66 2.79 4.00
C ILE A 94 0.13 3.96 4.85
N SER A 95 -0.97 4.58 4.40
CA SER A 95 -1.60 5.71 5.06
C SER A 95 -2.91 5.32 5.73
N ALA A 96 -2.94 5.42 7.06
CA ALA A 96 -4.15 5.19 7.84
C ALA A 96 -5.24 6.26 7.64
N THR A 97 -4.94 7.34 6.93
CA THR A 97 -5.88 8.44 6.64
C THR A 97 -6.15 8.64 5.15
N SER A 98 -5.65 7.75 4.27
CA SER A 98 -5.96 7.82 2.83
C SER A 98 -7.47 7.75 2.59
N ARG A 99 -7.95 8.43 1.55
CA ARG A 99 -9.35 8.43 1.13
C ARG A 99 -9.42 8.28 -0.38
N SER A 100 -10.33 7.45 -0.86
CA SER A 100 -10.66 7.34 -2.29
C SER A 100 -12.13 6.99 -2.42
N GLY A 101 -12.95 7.91 -2.91
CA GLY A 101 -14.41 7.77 -2.89
C GLY A 101 -14.93 7.44 -1.49
N SER A 102 -15.65 6.33 -1.36
CA SER A 102 -16.17 5.84 -0.08
C SER A 102 -15.13 5.07 0.77
N CYS A 103 -13.96 4.77 0.24
CA CYS A 103 -12.93 3.94 0.86
C CYS A 103 -12.00 4.77 1.79
N TYR A 104 -11.48 4.16 2.86
CA TYR A 104 -10.69 4.85 3.89
C TYR A 104 -9.54 4.02 4.45
N GLY A 105 -8.39 4.65 4.71
CA GLY A 105 -7.32 4.10 5.55
C GLY A 105 -6.38 3.11 4.89
N LEU A 106 -5.69 2.31 5.71
CA LEU A 106 -4.51 1.51 5.34
C LEU A 106 -4.73 0.58 4.16
N ILE A 107 -5.91 -0.02 4.11
CA ILE A 107 -6.34 -1.05 3.16
C ILE A 107 -7.71 -0.69 2.58
N GLN A 108 -7.96 0.62 2.41
CA GLN A 108 -9.15 1.16 1.75
C GLN A 108 -10.47 0.55 2.25
N TRP A 109 -10.65 0.50 3.58
CA TRP A 109 -11.86 0.02 4.25
C TRP A 109 -13.11 0.66 3.66
N THR A 110 -14.08 -0.16 3.26
CA THR A 110 -15.37 0.31 2.73
C THR A 110 -16.55 -0.40 3.42
N GLY A 111 -17.77 0.05 3.11
CA GLY A 111 -19.02 -0.56 3.55
C GLY A 111 -19.11 -0.86 5.06
N SER A 112 -19.57 -2.07 5.38
CA SER A 112 -19.75 -2.56 6.75
C SER A 112 -18.43 -2.65 7.53
N ARG A 113 -17.31 -2.97 6.88
CA ARG A 113 -15.96 -3.07 7.49
C ARG A 113 -15.47 -1.71 7.96
N LYS A 114 -15.64 -0.67 7.15
CA LYS A 114 -15.36 0.73 7.54
C LYS A 114 -16.19 1.16 8.75
N SER A 115 -17.47 0.80 8.79
CA SER A 115 -18.35 1.05 9.94
C SER A 115 -17.89 0.29 11.19
N ALA A 116 -17.47 -0.96 11.06
CA ALA A 116 -16.92 -1.75 12.15
C ALA A 116 -15.61 -1.18 12.69
N LEU A 117 -14.71 -0.72 11.81
CA LEU A 117 -13.48 -0.03 12.20
C LEU A 117 -13.78 1.22 13.04
N ARG A 118 -14.73 2.06 12.61
CA ARG A 118 -15.12 3.27 13.36
C ARG A 118 -15.63 2.93 14.76
N ARG A 119 -16.48 1.91 14.89
CA ARG A 119 -16.97 1.44 16.19
C ARG A 119 -15.84 0.90 17.05
N TYR A 120 -14.91 0.13 16.47
CA TYR A 120 -13.75 -0.38 17.17
C TYR A 120 -12.86 0.77 17.68
N ALA A 121 -12.55 1.75 16.83
CA ALA A 121 -11.75 2.91 17.19
C ALA A 121 -12.37 3.68 18.38
N ARG A 122 -13.69 3.94 18.33
CA ARG A 122 -14.45 4.57 19.43
C ARG A 122 -14.37 3.77 20.72
N LYS A 123 -14.55 2.44 20.68
CA LYS A 123 -14.42 1.57 21.85
C LYS A 123 -13.01 1.53 22.45
N GLN A 124 -11.99 1.86 21.67
CA GLN A 124 -10.60 1.91 22.13
C GLN A 124 -10.19 3.31 22.60
N GLY A 125 -11.07 4.32 22.52
CA GLY A 125 -10.71 5.71 22.80
C GLY A 125 -9.67 6.27 21.80
N THR A 126 -9.65 5.76 20.57
CA THR A 126 -8.67 6.16 19.53
C THR A 126 -9.37 6.67 18.28
N GLY A 127 -8.63 7.42 17.44
CA GLY A 127 -9.14 7.86 16.14
C GLY A 127 -9.18 6.73 15.10
N THR A 128 -10.19 6.76 14.21
CA THR A 128 -10.30 5.83 13.08
C THR A 128 -9.05 5.87 12.18
N GLY A 129 -8.39 7.02 12.07
CA GLY A 129 -7.14 7.22 11.33
C GLY A 129 -5.87 6.80 12.07
N ASN A 130 -5.96 6.22 13.27
CA ASN A 130 -4.80 5.75 14.01
C ASN A 130 -4.27 4.44 13.38
N LEU A 131 -2.98 4.44 13.03
CA LEU A 131 -2.29 3.30 12.42
C LEU A 131 -2.39 2.02 13.26
N LYS A 132 -2.08 2.10 14.56
CA LYS A 132 -2.10 0.95 15.46
C LYS A 132 -3.53 0.42 15.65
N THR A 133 -4.52 1.30 15.70
CA THR A 133 -5.94 0.92 15.76
C THR A 133 -6.37 0.11 14.54
N GLN A 134 -6.04 0.56 13.32
CA GLN A 134 -6.38 -0.17 12.11
C GLN A 134 -5.65 -1.52 12.00
N LEU A 135 -4.37 -1.57 12.40
CA LEU A 135 -3.61 -2.82 12.43
C LEU A 135 -4.20 -3.84 13.43
N LYS A 136 -4.56 -3.40 14.64
CA LYS A 136 -5.24 -4.25 15.64
C LYS A 136 -6.61 -4.71 15.14
N PHE A 137 -7.38 -3.83 14.51
CA PHE A 137 -8.68 -4.17 13.94
C PHE A 137 -8.54 -5.26 12.88
N MET A 138 -7.62 -5.10 11.93
CA MET A 138 -7.31 -6.08 10.89
C MET A 138 -6.94 -7.44 11.46
N VAL A 139 -5.99 -7.49 12.41
CA VAL A 139 -5.46 -8.75 12.94
C VAL A 139 -6.44 -9.47 13.87
N TYR A 140 -7.20 -8.75 14.71
CA TYR A 140 -7.99 -9.37 15.77
C TYR A 140 -9.50 -9.37 15.57
N LYS A 141 -10.05 -8.44 14.79
CA LYS A 141 -11.51 -8.19 14.75
C LYS A 141 -12.11 -8.44 13.38
N ASP A 142 -11.50 -7.91 12.33
CA ASP A 142 -12.04 -8.05 10.98
C ASP A 142 -11.74 -9.43 10.37
N CYS A 143 -10.55 -9.98 10.64
CA CYS A 143 -10.11 -11.23 10.05
C CYS A 143 -9.52 -12.16 11.12
N SER A 144 -10.38 -12.67 12.02
CA SER A 144 -9.97 -13.58 13.09
C SER A 144 -9.25 -14.81 12.50
N GLY A 145 -8.04 -15.08 12.96
CA GLY A 145 -7.16 -16.14 12.42
C GLY A 145 -6.28 -15.74 11.23
N LEU A 146 -6.18 -14.45 10.88
CA LEU A 146 -5.32 -13.96 9.78
C LEU A 146 -3.88 -14.48 9.89
N LYS A 147 -3.29 -14.45 11.09
CA LYS A 147 -1.93 -14.99 11.34
C LYS A 147 -1.78 -16.43 10.85
N ARG A 148 -2.66 -17.32 11.31
CA ARG A 148 -2.65 -18.75 10.98
C ARG A 148 -2.86 -18.97 9.49
N ARG A 149 -3.73 -18.18 8.87
CA ARG A 149 -3.99 -18.22 7.42
C ARG A 149 -2.76 -17.79 6.60
N MET A 150 -2.14 -16.66 6.96
CA MET A 150 -0.93 -16.18 6.32
C MET A 150 0.23 -17.16 6.46
N ALA A 151 0.42 -17.76 7.65
CA ALA A 151 1.49 -18.72 7.91
C ALA A 151 1.40 -20.02 7.08
N ARG A 152 0.25 -20.33 6.48
CA ARG A 152 0.10 -21.45 5.54
C ARG A 152 0.35 -21.06 4.07
N ASN A 153 0.51 -19.77 3.80
CA ASN A 153 0.52 -19.20 2.45
C ASN A 153 1.68 -18.22 2.26
N ASP A 154 2.77 -18.39 3.01
CA ASP A 154 3.92 -17.49 3.02
C ASP A 154 5.23 -18.17 2.60
N SER A 155 5.17 -19.21 1.76
CA SER A 155 6.37 -19.88 1.22
C SER A 155 7.30 -18.89 0.50
N SER A 156 6.72 -17.87 -0.14
CA SER A 156 7.41 -16.74 -0.77
C SER A 156 6.70 -15.41 -0.47
N VAL A 157 7.42 -14.29 -0.65
CA VAL A 157 6.83 -12.94 -0.58
C VAL A 157 5.69 -12.80 -1.59
N ALA A 158 5.86 -13.34 -2.80
CA ALA A 158 4.85 -13.31 -3.84
C ALA A 158 3.57 -14.08 -3.43
N GLN A 159 3.71 -15.28 -2.85
CA GLN A 159 2.56 -16.07 -2.38
C GLN A 159 1.83 -15.35 -1.25
N ALA A 160 2.55 -14.82 -0.26
CA ALA A 160 1.94 -14.05 0.83
C ALA A 160 1.20 -12.80 0.33
N THR A 161 1.78 -12.10 -0.65
CA THR A 161 1.17 -10.90 -1.26
C THR A 161 -0.14 -11.25 -1.97
N ARG A 162 -0.12 -12.32 -2.80
CA ARG A 162 -1.30 -12.82 -3.52
C ARG A 162 -2.37 -13.26 -2.54
N TYR A 163 -2.00 -14.03 -1.52
CA TYR A 163 -2.95 -14.52 -0.53
C TYR A 163 -3.67 -13.38 0.18
N PHE A 164 -2.94 -12.35 0.63
CA PHE A 164 -3.56 -11.20 1.26
C PHE A 164 -4.48 -10.43 0.30
N GLU A 165 -4.08 -10.24 -0.95
CA GLU A 165 -4.92 -9.58 -1.96
C GLU A 165 -6.25 -10.33 -2.15
N VAL A 166 -6.21 -11.62 -2.45
CA VAL A 166 -7.43 -12.40 -2.76
C VAL A 166 -8.31 -12.66 -1.54
N THR A 167 -7.75 -12.65 -0.33
CA THR A 167 -8.53 -12.93 0.89
C THR A 167 -8.98 -11.68 1.63
N TYR A 168 -8.37 -10.52 1.37
CA TYR A 168 -8.58 -9.32 2.17
C TYR A 168 -8.99 -8.09 1.36
N GLU A 169 -8.27 -7.82 0.26
CA GLU A 169 -8.47 -6.61 -0.56
C GLU A 169 -9.52 -6.84 -1.64
N ARG A 170 -9.48 -8.00 -2.32
CA ARG A 170 -10.38 -8.41 -3.41
C ARG A 170 -10.60 -7.27 -4.42
N ALA A 171 -9.50 -6.64 -4.85
CA ALA A 171 -9.59 -5.49 -5.74
C ALA A 171 -10.09 -5.95 -7.12
N GLY A 172 -11.01 -5.18 -7.73
CA GLY A 172 -11.54 -5.53 -9.06
C GLY A 172 -10.46 -5.61 -10.15
N ILE A 173 -9.37 -4.83 -10.01
CA ILE A 173 -8.13 -5.01 -10.79
C ILE A 173 -6.96 -5.15 -9.81
N PRO A 174 -6.50 -6.38 -9.52
CA PRO A 174 -5.52 -6.65 -8.47
C PRO A 174 -4.17 -5.95 -8.64
N ALA A 175 -3.71 -5.63 -9.86
CA ALA A 175 -2.38 -5.07 -10.11
C ALA A 175 -1.23 -5.82 -9.39
N MET A 176 -1.30 -7.16 -9.37
CA MET A 176 -0.45 -8.03 -8.54
C MET A 176 1.06 -7.81 -8.72
N SER A 177 1.53 -7.53 -9.94
CA SER A 177 2.96 -7.25 -10.20
C SER A 177 3.45 -6.05 -9.38
N ARG A 178 2.66 -4.98 -9.28
CA ARG A 178 2.99 -3.78 -8.48
C ARG A 178 3.00 -4.11 -6.99
N ARG A 179 2.02 -4.88 -6.50
CA ARG A 179 1.95 -5.31 -5.10
C ARG A 179 3.16 -6.16 -4.71
N ILE A 180 3.54 -7.12 -5.54
CA ILE A 180 4.69 -8.00 -5.30
C ILE A 180 6.00 -7.20 -5.34
N SER A 181 6.15 -6.27 -6.28
CA SER A 181 7.31 -5.36 -6.33
C SER A 181 7.42 -4.52 -5.06
N LYS A 182 6.32 -3.92 -4.59
CA LYS A 182 6.25 -3.21 -3.30
C LYS A 182 6.56 -4.12 -2.11
N ALA A 183 6.02 -5.35 -2.09
CA ALA A 183 6.29 -6.30 -1.04
C ALA A 183 7.78 -6.67 -0.97
N ASN A 184 8.41 -6.95 -2.12
CA ASN A 184 9.84 -7.22 -2.20
C ASN A 184 10.69 -6.03 -1.76
N TYR A 185 10.26 -4.79 -2.08
CA TYR A 185 10.90 -3.59 -1.57
C TYR A 185 10.90 -3.55 -0.03
N TRP A 186 9.74 -3.80 0.61
CA TRP A 186 9.64 -3.80 2.07
C TRP A 186 10.37 -4.97 2.71
N TYR A 187 10.36 -6.15 2.06
CA TYR A 187 11.15 -7.29 2.49
C TYR A 187 12.64 -6.92 2.51
N LYS A 188 13.20 -6.44 1.41
CA LYS A 188 14.62 -6.01 1.33
C LYS A 188 14.97 -4.95 2.38
N LYS A 189 14.02 -4.08 2.74
CA LYS A 189 14.26 -2.97 3.67
C LYS A 189 14.26 -3.37 5.15
N PHE A 190 13.52 -4.41 5.53
CA PHE A 190 13.26 -4.73 6.95
C PHE A 190 13.46 -6.20 7.36
N ALA A 191 13.54 -7.13 6.41
CA ALA A 191 13.75 -8.56 6.67
C ALA A 191 15.21 -8.82 7.04
#